data_AF-A0A6G3Q921-F1
#
_entry.id   AF-A0A6G3Q921-F1
#
_cell.length_a   1.000
_cell.length_b   1.000
_cell.length_c   1.000
_cell.angle_alpha   90.00
_cell.angle_beta   90.00
_cell.angle_gamma   90.00
#
_symmetry.space_group_name_H-M   'P 1'
#
loop_
_entity.id
_entity.type
_entity.pdbx_description
1 polymer ?
#
loop_
_entity_poly.entity_id
_entity_poly.type
_entity_poly.pdbx_seq_one_letter_code
_entity_poly.pdbx_strand_id
1 'polypeptide(L)'
;MLNDASTALHRTRSALRERPGSALLALLSVLLAGGSLLPAAPAHADTTTTTATSADWEEVQELAGYNGALTAFVDANSAPMIIFPSDYTGDIHDLKHPSDWTDSTGATPTSWPTPTTAKSAVFTQDQLNSVQNAVANAIQPNGDTKYSLAVTYDGTSDRVITQTNAPSPITDPLAAQYPNQVVIQGPPANTTPPATCVPQTSLTSNPGNTGGATAASEQLQALADYNCALSAFQDPKNGPAMVFPSDYAGDIDNLQIPQHWTDSNGNTPTSWPTPTTARSVKFTAAQVQEIIAAAIAQIEPVGSTIYYAAAHYDGMSDRIVVNTDAPSSVTDPLVAAYPDQVTIASQKAPAMQIVNKKSNLDLGIDGASTAYSAGVKQQTADGTANQQWRLISAGNGQYKLKNVNSGLLLGIAGGVGNPGAPAVQWGDDGHDDHLWQVVDAGHGYVKLVNVRSGLALDVDGGSTDPGASALQNTDNGADDELWQLTPIS
;
A
#
# COMPACT_ATOMS: atom_id res chain seq x y z
N MET A 1 -28.21 -63.99 35.42
CA MET A 1 -28.70 -63.21 36.58
C MET A 1 -27.83 -61.96 36.63
N LEU A 2 -28.21 -60.93 35.88
CA LEU A 2 -29.01 -59.76 36.30
C LEU A 2 -28.20 -58.74 37.12
N ASN A 3 -28.15 -57.54 36.52
CA ASN A 3 -28.23 -56.19 37.08
C ASN A 3 -26.97 -55.35 37.37
N ASP A 4 -26.86 -54.32 36.52
CA ASP A 4 -26.85 -52.88 36.83
C ASP A 4 -25.78 -52.28 37.75
N ALA A 5 -24.90 -51.50 37.11
CA ALA A 5 -24.59 -50.15 37.57
C ALA A 5 -24.33 -49.26 36.35
N SER A 6 -25.39 -48.56 35.93
CA SER A 6 -25.31 -47.34 35.13
C SER A 6 -24.57 -46.28 35.94
N THR A 7 -23.29 -46.05 35.62
CA THR A 7 -22.62 -44.78 35.96
C THR A 7 -22.88 -43.81 34.82
N ALA A 8 -23.84 -42.91 35.04
CA ALA A 8 -24.02 -41.71 34.25
C ALA A 8 -22.69 -40.96 34.15
N LEU A 9 -22.12 -40.86 32.93
CA LEU A 9 -21.07 -39.89 32.66
C LEU A 9 -21.71 -38.50 32.75
N HIS A 10 -21.46 -37.77 33.84
CA HIS A 10 -21.61 -36.32 33.80
C HIS A 10 -20.63 -35.78 32.74
N ARG A 11 -21.16 -35.09 31.72
CA ARG A 11 -20.34 -34.37 30.74
C ARG A 11 -19.73 -33.12 31.39
N THR A 12 -18.68 -33.32 32.18
CA THR A 12 -17.76 -32.23 32.57
C THR A 12 -16.66 -32.10 31.51
N ARG A 13 -16.42 -30.85 31.06
CA ARG A 13 -15.51 -30.41 29.98
C ARG A 13 -14.27 -31.28 29.69
N SER A 14 -13.92 -31.37 28.39
CA SER A 14 -12.55 -31.68 27.95
C SER A 14 -11.61 -30.53 28.33
N ALA A 15 -10.67 -30.80 29.22
CA ALA A 15 -9.74 -29.84 29.81
C ALA A 15 -8.55 -29.56 28.88
N LEU A 16 -8.64 -28.55 27.99
CA LEU A 16 -7.48 -27.97 27.31
C LEU A 16 -7.72 -26.49 26.95
N ARG A 17 -7.72 -25.59 27.94
CA ARG A 17 -7.11 -24.25 27.87
C ARG A 17 -7.34 -23.47 29.16
N GLU A 18 -6.24 -23.18 29.85
CA GLU A 18 -6.17 -22.23 30.96
C GLU A 18 -6.43 -20.79 30.48
N ARG A 19 -6.88 -19.94 31.41
CA ARG A 19 -7.07 -18.50 31.26
C ARG A 19 -5.73 -17.82 30.94
N PRO A 20 -5.64 -16.92 29.93
CA PRO A 20 -4.61 -15.89 29.91
C PRO A 20 -5.26 -14.54 30.21
N GLY A 21 -5.01 -14.03 31.42
CA GLY A 21 -5.02 -12.58 31.63
C GLY A 21 -3.82 -11.98 30.89
N SER A 22 -4.06 -10.87 30.20
CA SER A 22 -3.09 -9.88 29.70
C SER A 22 -1.73 -10.39 29.19
N ALA A 23 -1.55 -10.26 27.87
CA ALA A 23 -0.31 -10.42 27.09
C ALA A 23 0.11 -11.85 26.71
N LEU A 24 0.58 -11.97 25.46
CA LEU A 24 1.13 -13.15 24.75
C LEU A 24 0.10 -14.08 24.05
N LEU A 25 -0.20 -13.77 22.78
CA LEU A 25 -0.77 -14.74 21.83
C LEU A 25 0.32 -15.76 21.47
N ALA A 26 0.27 -16.96 22.05
CA ALA A 26 1.08 -18.10 21.62
C ALA A 26 0.18 -19.24 21.12
N LEU A 27 0.54 -19.74 19.93
CA LEU A 27 -0.04 -20.89 19.24
C LEU A 27 -0.11 -22.13 20.13
N LEU A 28 -1.24 -22.85 20.09
CA LEU A 28 -1.25 -24.29 20.33
C LEU A 28 -2.50 -24.94 19.72
N SER A 29 -2.33 -25.62 18.58
CA SER A 29 -3.18 -26.71 18.13
C SER A 29 -2.27 -27.85 17.69
N VAL A 30 -2.02 -28.80 18.58
CA VAL A 30 -1.25 -30.02 18.29
C VAL A 30 -2.14 -30.97 17.50
N LEU A 31 -1.67 -31.41 16.33
CA LEU A 31 -2.23 -32.54 15.58
C LEU A 31 -2.06 -33.85 16.36
N LEU A 32 -3.14 -34.62 16.47
CA LEU A 32 -3.07 -36.08 16.54
C LEU A 32 -4.04 -36.68 15.51
N ALA A 33 -3.53 -37.71 14.84
CA ALA A 33 -4.03 -38.39 13.65
C ALA A 33 -5.55 -38.66 13.62
N GLY A 34 -6.16 -38.38 12.45
CA GLY A 34 -7.32 -39.10 11.94
C GLY A 34 -8.72 -38.69 12.44
N GLY A 35 -8.86 -37.64 13.24
CA GLY A 35 -10.16 -37.09 13.63
C GLY A 35 -10.52 -35.86 12.81
N SER A 36 -11.77 -35.78 12.35
CA SER A 36 -12.36 -34.58 11.73
C SER A 36 -11.97 -33.32 12.50
N LEU A 37 -11.50 -32.28 11.80
CA LEU A 37 -11.34 -30.95 12.37
C LEU A 37 -12.71 -30.52 12.90
N LEU A 38 -12.87 -30.48 14.22
CA LEU A 38 -14.01 -29.79 14.82
C LEU A 38 -13.92 -28.33 14.40
N PRO A 39 -15.04 -27.67 14.02
CA PRO A 39 -15.01 -26.25 13.71
C PRO A 39 -14.43 -25.50 14.91
N ALA A 40 -13.37 -24.72 14.66
CA ALA A 40 -12.81 -23.84 15.66
C ALA A 40 -13.90 -22.85 16.10
N ALA A 41 -14.23 -22.85 17.39
CA ALA A 41 -15.13 -21.85 17.95
C ALA A 41 -14.54 -20.45 17.67
N PRO A 42 -15.35 -19.48 17.19
CA PRO A 42 -14.86 -18.12 16.98
C PRO A 42 -14.38 -17.53 18.31
N ALA A 43 -13.23 -16.84 18.26
CA ALA A 43 -12.72 -16.07 19.39
C ALA A 43 -13.67 -14.90 19.64
N HIS A 44 -14.25 -14.83 20.84
CA HIS A 44 -15.03 -13.68 21.28
C HIS A 44 -14.06 -12.51 21.51
N ALA A 45 -14.18 -11.44 20.73
CA ALA A 45 -13.64 -10.15 21.13
C ALA A 45 -14.56 -9.63 22.25
N ASP A 46 -14.05 -9.59 23.48
CA ASP A 46 -14.72 -8.95 24.60
C ASP A 46 -14.77 -7.44 24.31
N THR A 47 -15.84 -7.02 23.63
CA THR A 47 -16.19 -5.62 23.45
C THR A 47 -17.35 -5.33 24.38
N THR A 48 -17.21 -4.26 25.16
CA THR A 48 -17.96 -3.94 26.38
C THR A 48 -19.44 -3.57 26.18
N THR A 49 -20.12 -4.13 25.18
CA THR A 49 -21.48 -3.74 24.75
C THR A 49 -22.37 -4.91 24.29
N THR A 50 -22.08 -6.17 24.64
CA THR A 50 -22.98 -7.29 24.35
C THR A 50 -24.09 -7.44 25.40
N THR A 51 -25.32 -7.73 24.97
CA THR A 51 -26.48 -8.04 25.83
C THR A 51 -26.47 -9.48 26.35
N ALA A 52 -25.64 -10.35 25.78
CA ALA A 52 -25.37 -11.70 26.30
C ALA A 52 -24.26 -11.64 27.35
N THR A 53 -24.50 -12.19 28.53
CA THR A 53 -23.45 -12.40 29.53
C THR A 53 -22.54 -13.54 29.08
N SER A 54 -21.33 -13.62 29.66
CA SER A 54 -20.41 -14.73 29.37
C SER A 54 -21.01 -16.12 29.67
N ALA A 55 -22.00 -16.19 30.57
CA ALA A 55 -22.72 -17.42 30.89
C ALA A 55 -23.74 -17.79 29.78
N ASP A 56 -24.50 -16.81 29.28
CA ASP A 56 -25.49 -17.03 28.19
C ASP A 56 -24.81 -17.54 26.90
N TRP A 57 -23.56 -17.16 26.67
CA TRP A 57 -22.82 -17.59 25.48
C TRP A 57 -22.40 -19.07 25.52
N GLU A 58 -22.08 -19.61 26.70
CA GLU A 58 -21.78 -21.05 26.85
C GLU A 58 -23.01 -21.90 26.46
N GLU A 59 -24.21 -21.42 26.81
CA GLU A 59 -25.47 -22.06 26.46
C GLU A 59 -25.78 -22.00 24.96
N VAL A 60 -25.51 -20.87 24.29
CA VAL A 60 -25.69 -20.74 22.83
C VAL A 60 -24.76 -21.69 22.07
N GLN A 61 -23.50 -21.81 22.49
CA GLN A 61 -22.56 -22.75 21.88
C GLN A 61 -22.99 -24.21 22.06
N GLU A 62 -23.49 -24.56 23.24
CA GLU A 62 -24.02 -25.90 23.49
C GLU A 62 -25.24 -26.19 22.62
N LEU A 63 -26.20 -25.25 22.51
CA LEU A 63 -27.36 -25.41 21.63
C LEU A 63 -26.93 -25.67 20.18
N ALA A 64 -25.98 -24.89 19.67
CA ALA A 64 -25.48 -25.07 18.32
C ALA A 64 -24.85 -26.45 18.12
N GLY A 65 -23.98 -26.87 19.03
CA GLY A 65 -23.33 -28.18 18.99
C GLY A 65 -24.32 -29.35 19.10
N TYR A 66 -25.26 -29.27 20.04
CA TYR A 66 -26.25 -30.31 20.30
C TYR A 66 -27.21 -30.52 19.12
N ASN A 67 -27.53 -29.45 18.39
CA ASN A 67 -28.42 -29.50 17.23
C ASN A 67 -27.68 -29.68 15.89
N GLY A 68 -26.36 -29.85 15.88
CA GLY A 68 -25.61 -30.09 14.63
C GLY A 68 -25.54 -28.89 13.70
N ALA A 69 -25.44 -27.69 14.27
CA ALA A 69 -25.19 -26.46 13.52
C ALA A 69 -23.74 -26.38 13.02
N LEU A 70 -23.51 -25.60 11.95
CA LEU A 70 -22.17 -25.31 11.42
C LEU A 70 -21.40 -24.33 12.32
N THR A 71 -22.10 -23.31 12.83
CA THR A 71 -21.50 -22.26 13.67
C THR A 71 -22.55 -21.53 14.52
N ALA A 72 -22.08 -20.87 15.57
CA ALA A 72 -22.82 -19.87 16.32
C ALA A 72 -21.96 -18.62 16.50
N PHE A 73 -22.57 -17.45 16.35
CA PHE A 73 -21.91 -16.14 16.51
C PHE A 73 -22.89 -15.10 17.01
N VAL A 74 -22.40 -13.89 17.29
CA VAL A 74 -23.21 -12.73 17.61
C VAL A 74 -23.25 -11.82 16.38
N ASP A 75 -24.44 -11.45 15.92
CA ASP A 75 -24.60 -10.60 14.75
C ASP A 75 -24.24 -9.12 15.04
N ALA A 76 -24.30 -8.28 14.00
CA ALA A 76 -23.99 -6.86 14.12
C ALA A 76 -24.90 -6.08 15.10
N ASN A 77 -26.05 -6.65 15.50
CA ASN A 77 -26.98 -6.07 16.45
C ASN A 77 -26.82 -6.64 17.87
N SER A 78 -25.73 -7.37 18.12
CA SER A 78 -25.49 -8.07 19.39
C SER A 78 -26.48 -9.20 19.70
N ALA A 79 -27.15 -9.76 18.68
CA ALA A 79 -28.06 -10.89 18.85
C ALA A 79 -27.35 -12.23 18.55
N PRO A 80 -27.54 -13.28 19.38
CA PRO A 80 -26.96 -14.58 19.11
C PRO A 80 -27.64 -15.24 17.91
N MET A 81 -26.83 -15.80 17.00
CA MET A 81 -27.26 -16.45 15.77
C MET A 81 -26.61 -17.83 15.63
N ILE A 82 -27.39 -18.80 15.13
CA ILE A 82 -26.95 -20.17 14.81
C ILE A 82 -27.21 -20.45 13.33
N ILE A 83 -26.20 -20.96 12.63
CA ILE A 83 -26.29 -21.35 11.21
C ILE A 83 -26.21 -22.86 11.08
N PHE A 84 -27.24 -23.46 10.49
CA PHE A 84 -27.34 -24.89 10.19
C PHE A 84 -26.81 -25.23 8.80
N PRO A 85 -26.42 -26.49 8.57
CA PRO A 85 -26.10 -26.98 7.23
C PRO A 85 -27.24 -26.74 6.23
N SER A 86 -26.90 -26.50 4.97
CA SER A 86 -27.89 -26.29 3.91
C SER A 86 -28.85 -27.47 3.73
N ASP A 87 -28.37 -28.69 4.02
CA ASP A 87 -29.10 -29.96 3.96
C ASP A 87 -29.70 -30.39 5.31
N TYR A 88 -29.69 -29.54 6.34
CA TYR A 88 -30.27 -29.85 7.64
C TYR A 88 -31.77 -30.18 7.50
N THR A 89 -32.18 -31.36 7.95
CA THR A 89 -33.56 -31.86 7.79
C THR A 89 -34.46 -31.63 9.01
N GLY A 90 -33.87 -31.27 10.15
CA GLY A 90 -34.62 -30.91 11.36
C GLY A 90 -35.29 -29.54 11.27
N ASP A 91 -36.17 -29.26 12.22
CA ASP A 91 -36.74 -27.92 12.40
C ASP A 91 -35.72 -27.00 13.08
N ILE A 92 -35.27 -25.98 12.36
CA ILE A 92 -34.29 -25.02 12.87
C ILE A 92 -34.89 -24.07 13.94
N HIS A 93 -36.22 -24.00 14.04
CA HIS A 93 -36.92 -23.17 15.03
C HIS A 93 -37.27 -23.93 16.32
N ASP A 94 -37.04 -25.24 16.38
CA ASP A 94 -37.30 -26.10 17.54
C ASP A 94 -35.99 -26.72 18.05
N LEU A 95 -35.14 -25.87 18.64
CA LEU A 95 -33.85 -26.26 19.18
C LEU A 95 -34.00 -27.22 20.36
N LYS A 96 -33.32 -28.36 20.28
CA LYS A 96 -33.21 -29.33 21.37
C LYS A 96 -32.09 -28.95 22.31
N HIS A 97 -32.29 -29.27 23.58
CA HIS A 97 -31.34 -28.96 24.64
C HIS A 97 -31.01 -30.21 25.46
N PRO A 98 -29.74 -30.37 25.87
CA PRO A 98 -29.32 -31.45 26.75
C PRO A 98 -29.91 -31.27 28.15
N SER A 99 -30.53 -32.32 28.70
CA SER A 99 -31.20 -32.29 30.01
C SER A 99 -30.23 -32.39 31.20
N ASP A 100 -28.97 -32.76 30.95
CA ASP A 100 -27.92 -33.00 31.94
C ASP A 100 -26.76 -32.01 31.84
N TRP A 101 -26.90 -30.95 31.04
CA TRP A 101 -25.86 -29.95 30.86
C TRP A 101 -25.78 -28.97 32.04
N THR A 102 -24.55 -28.60 32.38
CA THR A 102 -24.23 -27.57 33.36
C THR A 102 -23.15 -26.65 32.79
N ASP A 103 -23.21 -25.37 33.14
CA ASP A 103 -22.22 -24.38 32.74
C ASP A 103 -20.83 -24.65 33.36
N SER A 104 -19.85 -23.81 33.04
CA SER A 104 -18.49 -23.90 33.59
C SER A 104 -18.38 -23.75 35.10
N THR A 105 -19.45 -23.30 35.78
CA THR A 105 -19.55 -23.21 37.24
C THR A 105 -20.31 -24.38 37.87
N GLY A 106 -20.85 -25.30 37.06
CA GLY A 106 -21.67 -26.43 37.49
C GLY A 106 -23.14 -26.08 37.70
N ALA A 107 -23.60 -24.92 37.22
CA ALA A 107 -24.99 -24.50 37.31
C ALA A 107 -25.81 -25.04 36.12
N THR A 108 -27.03 -25.50 36.39
CA THR A 108 -27.99 -25.86 35.34
C THR A 108 -28.74 -24.61 34.89
N PRO A 109 -28.90 -24.36 33.58
CA PRO A 109 -29.67 -23.24 33.07
C PRO A 109 -31.11 -23.26 33.58
N THR A 110 -31.60 -22.16 34.14
CA THR A 110 -33.02 -22.01 34.52
C THR A 110 -33.90 -21.71 33.30
N SER A 111 -33.31 -21.24 32.22
CA SER A 111 -33.93 -20.95 30.93
C SER A 111 -32.85 -20.96 29.86
N TRP A 112 -33.16 -21.48 28.67
CA TRP A 112 -32.22 -21.48 27.55
C TRP A 112 -32.40 -20.23 26.68
N PRO A 113 -31.32 -19.71 26.08
CA PRO A 113 -31.38 -18.59 25.15
C PRO A 113 -32.16 -18.97 23.88
N THR A 114 -32.77 -17.97 23.25
CA THR A 114 -33.51 -18.11 21.98
C THR A 114 -32.76 -17.40 20.85
N PRO A 115 -31.70 -18.01 20.29
CA PRO A 115 -30.95 -17.40 19.20
C PRO A 115 -31.76 -17.37 17.91
N THR A 116 -31.41 -16.44 17.02
CA THR A 116 -31.91 -16.46 15.65
C THR A 116 -31.28 -17.62 14.91
N THR A 117 -32.04 -18.32 14.06
CA THR A 117 -31.57 -19.50 13.36
C THR A 117 -31.72 -19.33 11.85
N ALA A 118 -30.71 -19.72 11.09
CA ALA A 118 -30.77 -19.78 9.63
C ALA A 118 -30.02 -21.01 9.11
N LYS A 119 -30.14 -21.28 7.79
CA LYS A 119 -29.34 -22.29 7.10
C LYS A 119 -28.30 -21.60 6.23
N SER A 120 -27.12 -22.23 6.12
CA SER A 120 -26.15 -21.87 5.08
C SER A 120 -26.81 -22.03 3.71
N ALA A 121 -26.56 -21.08 2.81
CA ALA A 121 -26.94 -21.15 1.41
C ALA A 121 -25.91 -21.93 0.58
N VAL A 122 -24.68 -22.09 1.10
CA VAL A 122 -23.54 -22.62 0.36
C VAL A 122 -23.15 -24.03 0.81
N PHE A 123 -23.11 -24.30 2.12
CA PHE A 123 -22.42 -25.47 2.67
C PHE A 123 -23.36 -26.47 3.35
N THR A 124 -23.26 -27.73 2.94
CA THR A 124 -23.51 -28.86 3.85
C THR A 124 -22.33 -29.02 4.83
N GLN A 125 -22.51 -29.80 5.90
CA GLN A 125 -21.41 -30.09 6.84
C GLN A 125 -20.22 -30.75 6.14
N ASP A 126 -20.48 -31.70 5.25
CA ASP A 126 -19.44 -32.43 4.51
C ASP A 126 -18.71 -31.53 3.51
N GLN A 127 -19.43 -30.61 2.85
CA GLN A 127 -18.82 -29.62 1.96
C GLN A 127 -17.91 -28.67 2.74
N LEU A 128 -18.36 -28.17 3.90
CA LEU A 128 -17.56 -27.30 4.74
C LEU A 128 -16.26 -28.00 5.19
N ASN A 129 -16.39 -29.23 5.70
CA ASN A 129 -15.24 -30.04 6.10
C ASN A 129 -14.28 -30.30 4.93
N SER A 130 -14.82 -30.59 3.75
CA SER A 130 -14.00 -30.85 2.54
C SER A 130 -13.20 -29.62 2.12
N VAL A 131 -13.82 -28.43 2.14
CA VAL A 131 -13.15 -27.17 1.80
C VAL A 131 -12.07 -26.83 2.84
N GLN A 132 -12.37 -26.94 4.14
CA GLN A 132 -11.40 -26.68 5.20
C GLN A 132 -10.20 -27.64 5.12
N ASN A 133 -10.45 -28.92 4.82
CA ASN A 133 -9.38 -29.91 4.61
C ASN A 133 -8.56 -29.64 3.34
N ALA A 134 -9.19 -29.20 2.26
CA ALA A 134 -8.48 -28.83 1.03
C ALA A 134 -7.54 -27.64 1.26
N VAL A 135 -8.01 -26.62 1.98
CA VAL A 135 -7.18 -25.47 2.40
C VAL A 135 -6.01 -25.94 3.27
N ALA A 136 -6.27 -26.78 4.28
CA ALA A 136 -5.23 -27.30 5.16
C ALA A 136 -4.17 -28.12 4.42
N ASN A 137 -4.59 -29.00 3.51
CA ASN A 137 -3.66 -29.83 2.73
C ASN A 137 -2.83 -29.03 1.72
N ALA A 138 -3.38 -27.94 1.19
CA ALA A 138 -2.65 -27.07 0.28
C ALA A 138 -1.59 -26.21 1.00
N ILE A 139 -1.93 -25.68 2.18
CA ILE A 139 -1.06 -24.75 2.93
C ILE A 139 -0.10 -25.49 3.87
N GLN A 140 -0.56 -26.55 4.54
CA GLN A 140 0.21 -27.35 5.49
C GLN A 140 0.19 -28.84 5.09
N PRO A 141 0.76 -29.21 3.93
CA PRO A 141 0.75 -30.60 3.45
C PRO A 141 1.45 -31.52 4.45
N ASN A 142 0.79 -32.62 4.83
CA ASN A 142 1.27 -33.57 5.85
C ASN A 142 1.58 -32.93 7.22
N GLY A 143 0.93 -31.82 7.55
CA GLY A 143 1.17 -31.08 8.79
C GLY A 143 2.45 -30.24 8.78
N ASP A 144 3.00 -29.92 7.61
CA ASP A 144 4.09 -28.95 7.49
C ASP A 144 3.64 -27.58 8.02
N THR A 145 4.32 -27.08 9.04
CA THR A 145 4.00 -25.78 9.68
C THR A 145 4.83 -24.63 9.12
N LYS A 146 5.48 -24.82 7.96
CA LYS A 146 6.21 -23.77 7.24
C LYS A 146 5.41 -22.48 7.08
N TYR A 147 4.10 -22.59 6.85
CA TYR A 147 3.20 -21.44 6.78
C TYR A 147 2.21 -21.46 7.96
N SER A 148 1.92 -20.28 8.51
CA SER A 148 0.86 -20.11 9.49
C SER A 148 -0.49 -20.39 8.84
N LEU A 149 -1.38 -21.08 9.52
CA LEU A 149 -2.71 -21.39 9.01
C LEU A 149 -3.74 -21.25 10.13
N ALA A 150 -4.76 -20.43 9.90
CA ALA A 150 -6.02 -20.47 10.64
C ALA A 150 -7.17 -20.53 9.64
N VAL A 151 -8.03 -21.54 9.76
CA VAL A 151 -9.19 -21.74 8.90
C VAL A 151 -10.44 -21.66 9.75
N THR A 152 -11.34 -20.76 9.41
CA THR A 152 -12.59 -20.51 10.14
C THR A 152 -13.76 -20.43 9.16
N TYR A 153 -14.96 -20.74 9.62
CA TYR A 153 -16.18 -20.53 8.85
C TYR A 153 -16.88 -19.29 9.39
N ASP A 154 -17.07 -18.30 8.52
CA ASP A 154 -17.84 -17.10 8.85
C ASP A 154 -19.29 -17.29 8.39
N GLY A 155 -20.18 -17.50 9.36
CA GLY A 155 -21.61 -17.67 9.12
C GLY A 155 -22.31 -16.38 8.65
N THR A 156 -21.68 -15.21 8.79
CA THR A 156 -22.25 -13.94 8.30
C THR A 156 -22.11 -13.83 6.79
N SER A 157 -20.92 -14.09 6.27
CA SER A 157 -20.66 -14.09 4.82
C SER A 157 -20.97 -15.42 4.14
N ASP A 158 -21.18 -16.49 4.92
CA ASP A 158 -21.34 -17.87 4.45
C ASP A 158 -20.10 -18.35 3.65
N ARG A 159 -18.90 -18.09 4.20
CA ARG A 159 -17.59 -18.36 3.55
C ARG A 159 -16.58 -18.94 4.53
N VAL A 160 -15.61 -19.68 4.00
CA VAL A 160 -14.42 -20.14 4.74
C VAL A 160 -13.35 -19.05 4.69
N ILE A 161 -13.03 -18.48 5.85
CA ILE A 161 -11.98 -17.48 6.02
C ILE A 161 -10.68 -18.18 6.40
N THR A 162 -9.65 -18.00 5.58
CA THR A 162 -8.33 -18.60 5.74
C THR A 162 -7.30 -17.52 5.98
N GLN A 163 -6.73 -17.45 7.19
CA GLN A 163 -5.61 -16.57 7.51
C GLN A 163 -4.29 -17.33 7.35
N THR A 164 -3.41 -16.84 6.48
CA THR A 164 -2.14 -17.53 6.17
C THR A 164 -1.05 -16.57 5.70
N ASN A 165 0.21 -16.96 5.89
CA ASN A 165 1.38 -16.31 5.28
C ASN A 165 1.94 -17.11 4.09
N ALA A 166 1.19 -18.09 3.58
CA ALA A 166 1.55 -18.84 2.38
C ALA A 166 1.53 -17.92 1.14
N PRO A 167 2.54 -18.02 0.25
CA PRO A 167 2.63 -17.19 -0.93
C PRO A 167 1.60 -17.58 -2.00
N SER A 168 1.34 -16.66 -2.92
CA SER A 168 0.35 -16.77 -4.02
C SER A 168 0.40 -18.06 -4.85
N PRO A 169 1.58 -18.64 -5.18
CA PRO A 169 1.62 -19.93 -5.88
C PRO A 169 0.93 -21.09 -5.13
N ILE A 170 0.70 -20.93 -3.82
CA ILE A 170 -0.03 -21.88 -2.97
C ILE A 170 -1.49 -21.45 -2.81
N THR A 171 -1.77 -20.15 -2.68
CA THR A 171 -3.12 -19.64 -2.37
C THR A 171 -3.98 -19.36 -3.59
N ASP A 172 -3.41 -18.94 -4.73
CA ASP A 172 -4.16 -18.62 -5.95
C ASP A 172 -4.93 -19.85 -6.50
N PRO A 173 -4.36 -21.08 -6.51
CA PRO A 173 -5.12 -22.27 -6.90
C PRO A 173 -6.34 -22.54 -6.00
N LEU A 174 -6.26 -22.24 -4.70
CA LEU A 174 -7.38 -22.41 -3.77
C LEU A 174 -8.51 -21.42 -4.06
N ALA A 175 -8.15 -20.15 -4.27
CA ALA A 175 -9.12 -19.10 -4.61
C ALA A 175 -9.82 -19.40 -5.95
N ALA A 176 -9.08 -19.92 -6.93
CA ALA A 176 -9.63 -20.33 -8.23
C ALA A 176 -10.51 -21.58 -8.14
N GLN A 177 -10.17 -22.53 -7.28
CA GLN A 177 -10.94 -23.77 -7.10
C GLN A 177 -12.24 -23.56 -6.33
N TYR A 178 -12.26 -22.61 -5.38
CA TYR A 178 -13.39 -22.36 -4.47
C TYR A 178 -13.87 -20.90 -4.58
N PRO A 179 -14.28 -20.44 -5.77
CA PRO A 179 -14.70 -19.05 -5.97
C PRO A 179 -15.91 -18.75 -5.10
N ASN A 180 -15.88 -17.59 -4.43
CA ASN A 180 -16.90 -17.15 -3.48
C ASN A 180 -17.10 -18.04 -2.24
N GLN A 181 -16.39 -19.17 -2.10
CA GLN A 181 -16.48 -20.06 -0.94
C GLN A 181 -15.30 -19.90 0.02
N VAL A 182 -14.10 -19.61 -0.50
CA VAL A 182 -12.90 -19.35 0.30
C VAL A 182 -12.51 -17.88 0.17
N VAL A 183 -12.15 -17.27 1.29
CA VAL A 183 -11.48 -15.98 1.36
C VAL A 183 -10.12 -16.22 1.98
N ILE A 184 -9.07 -15.97 1.21
CA ILE A 184 -7.71 -15.94 1.74
C ILE A 184 -7.48 -14.54 2.32
N GLN A 185 -6.99 -14.49 3.54
CA GLN A 185 -6.54 -13.29 4.21
C GLN A 185 -5.07 -13.51 4.57
N GLY A 186 -4.25 -12.47 4.41
CA GLY A 186 -2.89 -12.47 4.95
C GLY A 186 -2.88 -12.71 6.47
N PRO A 187 -1.70 -12.91 7.10
CA PRO A 187 -1.63 -12.95 8.56
C PRO A 187 -2.31 -11.70 9.15
N PRO A 188 -2.98 -11.80 10.32
CA PRO A 188 -3.60 -10.65 10.96
C PRO A 188 -2.58 -9.52 11.03
N ALA A 189 -3.01 -8.33 10.60
CA ALA A 189 -2.16 -7.17 10.35
C ALA A 189 -1.00 -7.10 11.36
N ASN A 190 0.18 -7.56 10.92
CA ASN A 190 1.38 -7.04 11.52
C ASN A 190 1.38 -5.59 11.07
N THR A 191 1.30 -4.65 12.00
CA THR A 191 1.22 -3.20 11.75
C THR A 191 2.50 -2.62 11.13
N THR A 192 3.28 -3.48 10.48
CA THR A 192 4.57 -3.19 9.90
C THR A 192 4.53 -3.72 8.47
N PRO A 193 4.64 -2.86 7.45
CA PRO A 193 4.84 -3.28 6.07
C PRO A 193 5.97 -4.34 5.99
N PRO A 194 5.99 -5.19 4.95
CA PRO A 194 7.13 -6.06 4.71
C PRO A 194 8.43 -5.26 4.83
N ALA A 195 9.39 -5.75 5.64
CA ALA A 195 10.66 -5.08 5.97
C ALA A 195 11.58 -4.81 4.74
N THR A 196 11.10 -5.11 3.53
CA THR A 196 11.79 -4.99 2.25
C THR A 196 11.16 -3.96 1.32
N CYS A 197 10.11 -3.26 1.72
CA CYS A 197 9.58 -2.17 0.91
C CYS A 197 10.54 -0.99 1.03
N VAL A 198 11.52 -0.95 0.13
CA VAL A 198 12.19 0.29 -0.22
C VAL A 198 11.10 1.10 -0.92
N PRO A 199 10.61 2.21 -0.31
CA PRO A 199 9.65 3.08 -0.97
C PRO A 199 10.25 3.41 -2.34
N GLN A 200 9.58 2.96 -3.39
CA GLN A 200 10.04 3.26 -4.73
C GLN A 200 9.85 4.76 -4.87
N THR A 201 10.94 5.53 -4.90
CA THR A 201 10.87 6.95 -5.24
C THR A 201 10.35 7.03 -6.68
N SER A 202 9.03 7.20 -6.82
CA SER A 202 8.30 7.47 -8.06
C SER A 202 8.64 6.52 -9.22
N LEU A 203 8.07 5.30 -9.21
CA LEU A 203 7.89 4.50 -10.44
C LEU A 203 6.57 4.76 -11.15
N THR A 204 5.72 5.61 -10.56
CA THR A 204 4.38 5.95 -11.03
C THR A 204 4.35 7.42 -11.43
N SER A 205 4.61 7.72 -12.70
CA SER A 205 3.79 8.78 -13.28
C SER A 205 2.41 8.17 -13.41
N ASN A 206 1.39 8.70 -12.73
CA ASN A 206 -0.01 8.37 -13.03
C ASN A 206 -0.27 8.83 -14.47
N PRO A 207 -0.15 7.97 -15.50
CA PRO A 207 0.00 8.42 -16.89
C PRO A 207 -1.30 9.03 -17.43
N GLY A 208 -2.42 8.77 -16.73
CA GLY A 208 -3.75 9.28 -17.05
C GLY A 208 -4.11 10.61 -16.37
N ASN A 209 -3.27 11.15 -15.49
CA ASN A 209 -3.62 12.38 -14.77
C ASN A 209 -3.14 13.63 -15.53
N THR A 210 -3.84 13.99 -16.60
CA THR A 210 -3.63 15.24 -17.34
C THR A 210 -4.14 16.49 -16.61
N GLY A 211 -4.77 16.32 -15.43
CA GLY A 211 -5.41 17.39 -14.65
C GLY A 211 -4.68 17.85 -13.39
N GLY A 212 -3.48 17.32 -13.11
CA GLY A 212 -2.75 17.59 -11.86
C GLY A 212 -3.22 16.71 -10.68
N ALA A 213 -2.40 16.62 -9.63
CA ALA A 213 -2.71 15.78 -8.47
C ALA A 213 -4.06 16.19 -7.82
N THR A 214 -5.00 15.26 -7.78
CA THR A 214 -6.22 15.34 -6.97
C THR A 214 -6.04 14.52 -5.70
N ALA A 215 -6.79 14.82 -4.64
CA ALA A 215 -6.79 14.03 -3.41
C ALA A 215 -7.03 12.52 -3.68
N ALA A 216 -7.87 12.18 -4.66
CA ALA A 216 -8.12 10.79 -5.05
C ALA A 216 -6.90 10.13 -5.72
N SER A 217 -6.18 10.86 -6.57
CA SER A 217 -4.94 10.35 -7.18
C SER A 217 -3.79 10.22 -6.19
N GLU A 218 -3.70 11.13 -5.21
CA GLU A 218 -2.72 11.06 -4.13
C GLU A 218 -3.00 9.85 -3.22
N GLN A 219 -4.26 9.59 -2.88
CA GLN A 219 -4.68 8.41 -2.12
C GLN A 219 -4.35 7.10 -2.85
N LEU A 220 -4.66 7.02 -4.15
CA LEU A 220 -4.35 5.81 -4.93
C LEU A 220 -2.84 5.55 -4.98
N GLN A 221 -2.05 6.61 -5.16
CA GLN A 221 -0.60 6.52 -5.16
C GLN A 221 -0.06 6.06 -3.80
N ALA A 222 -0.52 6.68 -2.71
CA ALA A 222 -0.12 6.31 -1.36
C ALA A 222 -0.47 4.85 -1.03
N LEU A 223 -1.63 4.37 -1.50
CA LEU A 223 -2.03 2.98 -1.35
C LEU A 223 -1.09 2.03 -2.11
N ALA A 224 -0.71 2.38 -3.34
CA ALA A 224 0.23 1.61 -4.14
C ALA A 224 1.62 1.54 -3.50
N ASP A 225 2.14 2.68 -3.03
CA ASP A 225 3.46 2.76 -2.39
C ASP A 225 3.51 1.94 -1.10
N TYR A 226 2.45 2.02 -0.29
CA TYR A 226 2.35 1.27 0.96
C TYR A 226 2.25 -0.25 0.75
N ASN A 227 1.69 -0.67 -0.38
CA ASN A 227 1.56 -2.08 -0.76
C ASN A 227 2.64 -2.55 -1.75
N CYS A 228 3.58 -1.68 -2.10
CA CYS A 228 4.77 -2.02 -2.89
C CYS A 228 4.39 -2.51 -4.30
N ALA A 229 3.35 -1.90 -4.87
CA ALA A 229 2.95 -2.08 -6.26
C ALA A 229 3.98 -1.41 -7.19
N LEU A 230 4.14 -1.96 -8.40
CA LEU A 230 4.95 -1.34 -9.46
C LEU A 230 4.29 -0.08 -10.02
N SER A 231 2.96 -0.08 -10.12
CA SER A 231 2.22 1.10 -10.56
C SER A 231 0.79 1.21 -10.03
N ALA A 232 0.29 2.44 -10.05
CA ALA A 232 -1.09 2.84 -9.80
C ALA A 232 -1.54 3.83 -10.88
N PHE A 233 -2.71 3.63 -11.47
CA PHE A 233 -3.23 4.49 -12.53
C PHE A 233 -4.75 4.45 -12.64
N GLN A 234 -5.32 5.40 -13.37
CA GLN A 234 -6.73 5.40 -13.73
C GLN A 234 -6.92 4.68 -15.07
N ASP A 235 -7.50 3.48 -15.06
CA ASP A 235 -7.93 2.78 -16.27
C ASP A 235 -9.22 3.44 -16.81
N PRO A 236 -9.24 3.91 -18.08
CA PRO A 236 -10.41 4.56 -18.67
C PRO A 236 -11.68 3.69 -18.70
N LYS A 237 -11.54 2.37 -18.64
CA LYS A 237 -12.63 1.40 -18.68
C LYS A 237 -12.98 0.85 -17.30
N ASN A 238 -11.95 0.56 -16.49
CA ASN A 238 -12.11 -0.21 -15.26
C ASN A 238 -12.01 0.62 -13.97
N GLY A 239 -11.65 1.91 -14.07
CA GLY A 239 -11.47 2.76 -12.90
C GLY A 239 -10.04 2.68 -12.33
N PRO A 240 -9.83 2.95 -11.04
CA PRO A 240 -8.49 2.89 -10.44
C PRO A 240 -7.93 1.47 -10.52
N ALA A 241 -6.65 1.34 -10.83
CA ALA A 241 -5.96 0.06 -11.01
C ALA A 241 -4.56 0.09 -10.39
N MET A 242 -4.07 -1.07 -9.95
CA MET A 242 -2.72 -1.28 -9.44
C MET A 242 -2.10 -2.56 -9.99
N VAL A 243 -0.81 -2.49 -10.30
CA VAL A 243 -0.04 -3.64 -10.81
C VAL A 243 1.14 -3.92 -9.88
N PHE A 244 1.21 -5.15 -9.40
CA PHE A 244 2.25 -5.64 -8.50
C PHE A 244 3.39 -6.34 -9.25
N PRO A 245 4.58 -6.46 -8.64
CA PRO A 245 5.66 -7.26 -9.18
C PRO A 245 5.24 -8.71 -9.46
N SER A 246 5.83 -9.32 -10.48
CA SER A 246 5.58 -10.72 -10.83
C SER A 246 5.97 -11.69 -9.68
N ASP A 247 6.94 -11.29 -8.87
CA ASP A 247 7.44 -12.01 -7.70
C ASP A 247 6.85 -11.52 -6.36
N TYR A 248 5.80 -10.68 -6.41
CA TYR A 248 5.14 -10.21 -5.20
C TYR A 248 4.49 -11.38 -4.44
N ALA A 249 5.03 -11.67 -3.26
CA ALA A 249 4.61 -12.79 -2.42
C ALA A 249 3.37 -12.51 -1.57
N GLY A 250 2.93 -11.25 -1.49
CA GLY A 250 1.77 -10.83 -0.72
C GLY A 250 0.45 -11.04 -1.47
N ASP A 251 -0.64 -10.93 -0.71
CA ASP A 251 -1.99 -10.90 -1.25
C ASP A 251 -2.24 -9.53 -1.90
N ILE A 252 -2.50 -9.54 -3.21
CA ILE A 252 -2.73 -8.32 -3.99
C ILE A 252 -4.16 -7.82 -3.85
N ASP A 253 -5.08 -8.65 -3.36
CA ASP A 253 -6.50 -8.31 -3.19
C ASP A 253 -6.81 -7.81 -1.76
N ASN A 254 -5.89 -8.03 -0.82
CA ASN A 254 -5.98 -7.57 0.57
C ASN A 254 -5.04 -6.39 0.88
N LEU A 255 -5.35 -5.26 0.26
CA LEU A 255 -4.56 -4.04 0.35
C LEU A 255 -4.53 -3.46 1.76
N GLN A 256 -3.34 -3.13 2.23
CA GLN A 256 -3.13 -2.49 3.52
C GLN A 256 -3.28 -0.97 3.40
N ILE A 257 -3.98 -0.38 4.37
CA ILE A 257 -4.28 1.05 4.37
C ILE A 257 -3.27 1.81 5.25
N PRO A 258 -2.64 2.88 4.73
CA PRO A 258 -1.81 3.79 5.52
C PRO A 258 -2.59 4.48 6.65
N GLN A 259 -2.26 4.19 7.92
CA GLN A 259 -3.03 4.65 9.09
C GLN A 259 -2.87 6.14 9.44
N HIS A 260 -1.83 6.80 8.93
CA HIS A 260 -1.49 8.19 9.27
C HIS A 260 -1.28 9.07 8.04
N TRP A 261 -1.85 8.66 6.91
CA TRP A 261 -1.71 9.42 5.68
C TRP A 261 -2.67 10.61 5.65
N THR A 262 -2.17 11.74 5.18
CA THR A 262 -2.95 12.93 4.84
C THR A 262 -2.63 13.36 3.43
N ASP A 263 -3.60 13.96 2.75
CA ASP A 263 -3.36 14.57 1.44
C ASP A 263 -2.43 15.79 1.56
N SER A 264 -2.04 16.36 0.41
CA SER A 264 -1.24 17.58 0.35
C SER A 264 -1.86 18.78 1.09
N ASN A 265 -3.15 18.77 1.40
CA ASN A 265 -3.80 19.82 2.17
C ASN A 265 -3.90 19.50 3.67
N GLY A 266 -3.35 18.36 4.12
CA GLY A 266 -3.43 17.91 5.51
C GLY A 266 -4.76 17.22 5.87
N ASN A 267 -5.60 16.88 4.90
CA ASN A 267 -6.87 16.20 5.15
C ASN A 267 -6.66 14.69 5.28
N THR A 268 -7.33 14.08 6.26
CA THR A 268 -7.40 12.62 6.39
C THR A 268 -8.51 12.07 5.48
N PRO A 269 -8.24 10.99 4.70
CA PRO A 269 -9.27 10.32 3.91
C PRO A 269 -10.42 9.80 4.77
N THR A 270 -11.67 10.03 4.33
CA THR A 270 -12.86 9.37 4.89
C THR A 270 -13.12 7.99 4.29
N SER A 271 -12.48 7.71 3.15
CA SER A 271 -12.56 6.44 2.41
C SER A 271 -11.32 6.28 1.54
N TRP A 272 -10.94 5.05 1.26
CA TRP A 272 -9.84 4.73 0.34
C TRP A 272 -10.37 4.20 -1.00
N PRO A 273 -9.64 4.43 -2.11
CA PRO A 273 -10.00 3.85 -3.39
C PRO A 273 -9.95 2.32 -3.35
N THR A 274 -10.81 1.68 -4.13
CA THR A 274 -10.84 0.22 -4.33
C THR A 274 -10.36 -0.12 -5.74
N PRO A 275 -9.03 -0.15 -5.97
CA PRO A 275 -8.49 -0.41 -7.30
C PRO A 275 -8.65 -1.88 -7.69
N THR A 276 -8.72 -2.12 -9.00
CA THR A 276 -8.45 -3.47 -9.53
C THR A 276 -6.97 -3.79 -9.42
N THR A 277 -6.65 -5.05 -9.19
CA THR A 277 -5.31 -5.51 -8.81
C THR A 277 -4.86 -6.60 -9.78
N ALA A 278 -3.60 -6.52 -10.20
CA ALA A 278 -2.99 -7.51 -11.08
C ALA A 278 -1.50 -7.65 -10.77
N ARG A 279 -0.87 -8.73 -11.25
CA ARG A 279 0.59 -8.87 -11.27
C ARG A 279 1.12 -8.62 -12.68
N SER A 280 2.28 -7.99 -12.78
CA SER A 280 3.04 -7.95 -14.04
C SER A 280 3.34 -9.38 -14.48
N VAL A 281 3.25 -9.64 -15.79
CA VAL A 281 3.64 -10.95 -16.35
C VAL A 281 5.10 -10.96 -16.80
N LYS A 282 5.77 -9.80 -16.78
CA LYS A 282 7.14 -9.63 -17.30
C LYS A 282 8.17 -9.26 -16.24
N PHE A 283 7.81 -8.47 -15.23
CA PHE A 283 8.78 -7.77 -14.40
C PHE A 283 8.66 -8.06 -12.92
N THR A 284 9.79 -8.39 -12.29
CA THR A 284 10.00 -8.20 -10.86
C THR A 284 10.29 -6.72 -10.57
N ALA A 285 10.17 -6.32 -9.29
CA ALA A 285 10.54 -4.96 -8.88
C ALA A 285 12.01 -4.62 -9.20
N ALA A 286 12.91 -5.58 -9.00
CA ALA A 286 14.33 -5.42 -9.30
C ALA A 286 14.59 -5.18 -10.80
N GLN A 287 13.88 -5.90 -11.68
CA GLN A 287 14.02 -5.72 -13.13
C GLN A 287 13.53 -4.36 -13.59
N VAL A 288 12.42 -3.86 -13.04
CA VAL A 288 11.94 -2.50 -13.35
C VAL A 288 13.02 -1.47 -13.01
N GLN A 289 13.60 -1.58 -11.82
CA GLN A 289 14.66 -0.68 -11.37
C GLN A 289 15.93 -0.76 -12.24
N GLU A 290 16.37 -1.96 -12.57
CA GLU A 290 17.55 -2.19 -13.42
C GLU A 290 17.38 -1.53 -14.80
N ILE A 291 16.24 -1.73 -15.45
CA ILE A 291 15.99 -1.22 -16.80
C ILE A 291 15.79 0.30 -16.77
N ILE A 292 15.14 0.86 -15.76
CA ILE A 292 15.02 2.31 -15.58
C ILE A 292 16.39 2.93 -15.39
N ALA A 293 17.23 2.36 -14.53
CA ALA A 293 18.60 2.83 -14.33
C ALA A 293 19.41 2.75 -15.64
N ALA A 294 19.27 1.67 -16.40
CA ALA A 294 19.92 1.52 -17.70
C ALA A 294 19.43 2.55 -18.74
N ALA A 295 18.12 2.83 -18.77
CA ALA A 295 17.53 3.82 -19.64
C ALA A 295 18.07 5.23 -19.35
N ILE A 296 18.08 5.61 -18.07
CA ILE A 296 18.65 6.89 -17.63
C ILE A 296 20.14 6.95 -17.96
N ALA A 297 20.93 5.93 -17.61
CA ALA A 297 22.37 5.91 -17.87
C ALA A 297 22.73 5.98 -19.37
N GLN A 298 21.90 5.40 -20.24
CA GLN A 298 22.11 5.43 -21.68
C GLN A 298 21.78 6.80 -22.30
N ILE A 299 20.72 7.45 -21.82
CA ILE A 299 20.23 8.70 -22.39
C ILE A 299 20.92 9.92 -21.77
N GLU A 300 21.25 9.84 -20.49
CA GLU A 300 21.95 10.87 -19.72
C GLU A 300 23.40 10.42 -19.45
N PRO A 301 24.35 10.66 -20.37
CA PRO A 301 25.74 10.41 -20.05
C PRO A 301 26.19 11.41 -18.99
N VAL A 302 26.77 10.88 -17.91
CA VAL A 302 27.41 11.68 -16.85
C VAL A 302 28.44 12.62 -17.50
N GLY A 303 28.25 13.93 -17.31
CA GLY A 303 29.17 14.97 -17.77
C GLY A 303 28.88 15.64 -19.12
N SER A 304 27.72 15.41 -19.76
CA SER A 304 27.29 16.20 -20.93
C SER A 304 25.77 16.22 -21.09
N THR A 305 25.08 17.29 -20.66
CA THR A 305 23.70 17.60 -21.06
C THR A 305 23.49 17.41 -22.55
N ILE A 306 22.45 16.70 -22.99
CA ILE A 306 21.58 17.20 -24.09
C ILE A 306 20.12 16.77 -23.91
N TYR A 307 19.84 15.59 -23.35
CA TYR A 307 18.48 15.02 -23.38
C TYR A 307 17.84 14.86 -22.00
N TYR A 308 16.54 15.16 -21.93
CA TYR A 308 15.67 14.76 -20.84
C TYR A 308 15.46 13.25 -20.90
N ALA A 309 15.55 12.55 -19.77
CA ALA A 309 15.09 11.19 -19.64
C ALA A 309 14.26 11.02 -18.36
N ALA A 310 13.05 10.49 -18.50
CA ALA A 310 12.26 10.00 -17.38
C ALA A 310 11.71 8.63 -17.77
N ALA A 311 12.10 7.60 -17.02
CA ALA A 311 11.64 6.24 -17.25
C ALA A 311 10.76 5.79 -16.09
N HIS A 312 9.63 5.16 -16.41
CA HIS A 312 8.67 4.66 -15.42
C HIS A 312 7.99 3.39 -15.95
N TYR A 313 7.40 2.60 -15.05
CA TYR A 313 6.61 1.45 -15.43
C TYR A 313 5.14 1.86 -15.60
N ASP A 314 4.53 1.61 -16.77
CA ASP A 314 3.21 2.17 -17.09
C ASP A 314 2.03 1.36 -16.55
N GLY A 315 2.24 0.09 -16.22
CA GLY A 315 1.21 -0.86 -15.80
C GLY A 315 0.19 -1.25 -16.86
N MET A 316 -0.25 -0.32 -17.72
CA MET A 316 -1.24 -0.56 -18.76
C MET A 316 -0.74 -1.49 -19.87
N SER A 317 0.51 -1.29 -20.30
CA SER A 317 1.10 -2.07 -21.40
C SER A 317 2.02 -3.18 -20.88
N ASP A 318 2.20 -3.26 -19.55
CA ASP A 318 3.24 -4.05 -18.90
C ASP A 318 4.60 -3.77 -19.57
N ARG A 319 4.98 -2.49 -19.62
CA ARG A 319 6.22 -1.98 -20.23
C ARG A 319 6.81 -0.82 -19.42
N ILE A 320 8.09 -0.57 -19.64
CA ILE A 320 8.81 0.60 -19.13
C ILE A 320 8.76 1.67 -20.22
N VAL A 321 8.12 2.79 -19.91
CA VAL A 321 7.98 3.94 -20.79
C VAL A 321 9.09 4.94 -20.48
N VAL A 322 9.85 5.31 -21.51
CA VAL A 322 10.95 6.27 -21.42
C VAL A 322 10.55 7.54 -22.15
N ASN A 323 10.20 8.56 -21.38
CA ASN A 323 9.93 9.91 -21.87
C ASN A 323 11.25 10.63 -22.10
N THR A 324 11.54 10.99 -23.35
CA THR A 324 12.82 11.63 -23.69
C THR A 324 12.73 12.51 -24.93
N ASP A 325 13.59 13.53 -25.01
CA ASP A 325 13.82 14.29 -26.24
C ASP A 325 15.10 13.85 -26.97
N ALA A 326 15.67 12.70 -26.60
CA ALA A 326 16.77 12.08 -27.30
C ALA A 326 16.36 11.56 -28.70
N PRO A 327 17.22 11.74 -29.71
CA PRO A 327 17.00 11.16 -31.03
C PRO A 327 17.15 9.63 -30.98
N SER A 328 16.60 8.95 -31.99
CA SER A 328 16.65 7.48 -32.06
C SER A 328 18.07 6.92 -32.02
N SER A 329 19.06 7.65 -32.55
CA SER A 329 20.47 7.27 -32.45
C SER A 329 20.98 7.06 -31.02
N VAL A 330 20.32 7.66 -30.02
CA VAL A 330 20.62 7.46 -28.60
C VAL A 330 19.74 6.36 -27.99
N THR A 331 18.46 6.26 -28.39
CA THR A 331 17.51 5.31 -27.78
C THR A 331 17.50 3.92 -28.43
N ASP A 332 17.93 3.78 -29.69
CA ASP A 332 17.89 2.52 -30.44
C ASP A 332 18.68 1.39 -29.75
N PRO A 333 19.88 1.62 -29.17
CA PRO A 333 20.57 0.56 -28.42
C PRO A 333 19.81 0.12 -27.17
N LEU A 334 18.98 0.99 -26.56
CA LEU A 334 18.21 0.68 -25.35
C LEU A 334 17.07 -0.26 -25.72
N VAL A 335 16.35 0.09 -26.78
CA VAL A 335 15.26 -0.73 -27.32
C VAL A 335 15.79 -2.09 -27.79
N ALA A 336 16.99 -2.13 -28.37
CA ALA A 336 17.63 -3.38 -28.77
C ALA A 336 18.07 -4.26 -27.58
N ALA A 337 18.49 -3.67 -26.46
CA ALA A 337 18.87 -4.40 -25.24
C ALA A 337 17.64 -4.96 -24.50
N TYR A 338 16.49 -4.28 -24.58
CA TYR A 338 15.26 -4.64 -23.86
C TYR A 338 14.05 -4.76 -24.80
N PRO A 339 14.07 -5.72 -25.75
CA PRO A 339 12.98 -5.90 -26.71
C PRO A 339 11.67 -6.23 -26.00
N ASP A 340 10.57 -5.60 -26.45
CA ASP A 340 9.21 -5.75 -25.89
C ASP A 340 9.01 -5.39 -24.42
N GLN A 341 10.06 -4.84 -23.79
CA GLN A 341 10.06 -4.36 -22.41
C GLN A 341 10.08 -2.84 -22.33
N VAL A 342 10.77 -2.16 -23.25
CA VAL A 342 10.89 -0.70 -23.28
C VAL A 342 10.07 -0.09 -24.43
N THR A 343 9.43 1.04 -24.15
CA THR A 343 8.79 1.91 -25.16
C THR A 343 9.33 3.33 -25.02
N ILE A 344 9.75 3.93 -26.13
CA ILE A 344 10.21 5.33 -26.16
C ILE A 344 9.02 6.25 -26.46
N ALA A 345 8.80 7.22 -25.58
CA ALA A 345 7.86 8.30 -25.77
C ALA A 345 8.64 9.61 -25.98
N SER A 346 8.57 10.17 -27.19
CA SER A 346 9.28 11.41 -27.50
C SER A 346 8.59 12.59 -26.81
N GLN A 347 9.18 13.08 -25.71
CA GLN A 347 8.62 14.13 -24.87
C GLN A 347 9.72 15.00 -24.27
N LYS A 348 9.51 16.32 -24.20
CA LYS A 348 10.39 17.23 -23.43
C LYS A 348 9.96 17.29 -21.97
N ALA A 349 10.90 17.52 -21.05
CA ALA A 349 10.56 17.81 -19.67
C ALA A 349 9.54 18.97 -19.62
N PRO A 350 8.43 18.82 -18.88
CA PRO A 350 7.48 19.91 -18.71
C PRO A 350 8.20 21.09 -18.07
N ALA A 351 7.93 22.30 -18.60
CA ALA A 351 8.40 23.51 -17.95
C ALA A 351 7.57 23.76 -16.69
N MET A 352 8.18 24.34 -15.67
CA MET A 352 7.53 24.68 -14.42
C MET A 352 7.96 26.06 -13.92
N GLN A 353 7.10 26.66 -13.12
CA GLN A 353 7.43 27.80 -12.26
C GLN A 353 7.93 27.26 -10.92
N ILE A 354 8.88 27.97 -10.32
CA ILE A 354 9.40 27.68 -8.98
C ILE A 354 9.02 28.87 -8.11
N VAL A 355 8.02 28.70 -7.26
CA VAL A 355 7.36 29.80 -6.54
C VAL A 355 7.77 29.76 -5.07
N ASN A 356 8.27 30.87 -4.54
CA ASN A 356 8.63 30.94 -3.13
C ASN A 356 7.37 31.01 -2.24
N LYS A 357 7.32 30.23 -1.17
CA LYS A 357 6.17 30.16 -0.26
C LYS A 357 5.90 31.48 0.46
N LYS A 358 6.95 32.17 0.90
CA LYS A 358 6.82 33.41 1.70
C LYS A 358 6.32 34.58 0.86
N SER A 359 6.83 34.74 -0.36
CA SER A 359 6.56 35.90 -1.21
C SER A 359 5.50 35.65 -2.30
N ASN A 360 5.25 34.39 -2.65
CA ASN A 360 4.50 34.00 -3.86
C ASN A 360 5.10 34.55 -5.16
N LEU A 361 6.41 34.80 -5.19
CA LEU A 361 7.15 35.26 -6.36
C LEU A 361 7.90 34.11 -7.04
N ASP A 362 8.09 34.24 -8.34
CA ASP A 362 8.72 33.23 -9.19
C ASP A 362 10.25 33.38 -9.19
N LEU A 363 10.95 32.26 -9.09
CA LEU A 363 12.39 32.20 -9.33
C LEU A 363 12.66 32.43 -10.82
N GLY A 364 13.49 33.43 -11.14
CA GLY A 364 13.85 33.74 -12.52
C GLY A 364 15.23 34.37 -12.66
N ILE A 365 15.72 34.42 -13.89
CA ILE A 365 17.01 35.05 -14.19
C ILE A 365 16.87 36.57 -14.24
N ASP A 366 17.82 37.26 -13.62
CA ASP A 366 17.90 38.73 -13.61
C ASP A 366 17.94 39.29 -15.04
N GLY A 367 17.01 40.19 -15.34
CA GLY A 367 16.88 40.81 -16.67
C GLY A 367 16.70 39.83 -17.83
N ALA A 368 16.22 38.61 -17.58
CA ALA A 368 16.11 37.53 -18.57
C ALA A 368 17.42 37.21 -19.31
N SER A 369 18.56 37.48 -18.67
CA SER A 369 19.88 37.27 -19.27
C SER A 369 20.10 35.81 -19.67
N THR A 370 20.83 35.58 -20.76
CA THR A 370 21.30 34.25 -21.18
C THR A 370 22.80 34.04 -20.91
N ALA A 371 23.44 35.01 -20.26
CA ALA A 371 24.86 34.96 -19.96
C ALA A 371 25.15 34.08 -18.73
N TYR A 372 26.32 33.45 -18.74
CA TYR A 372 26.90 32.80 -17.57
C TYR A 372 27.03 33.78 -16.40
N SER A 373 26.85 33.27 -15.18
CA SER A 373 26.86 34.04 -13.93
C SER A 373 25.79 35.12 -13.81
N ALA A 374 24.77 35.15 -14.68
CA ALA A 374 23.61 35.98 -14.43
C ALA A 374 22.93 35.54 -13.13
N GLY A 375 22.61 36.52 -12.28
CA GLY A 375 22.02 36.27 -10.97
C GLY A 375 20.61 35.69 -11.08
N VAL A 376 20.25 34.87 -10.10
CA VAL A 376 18.89 34.35 -9.93
C VAL A 376 18.19 35.18 -8.86
N LYS A 377 16.94 35.56 -9.13
CA LYS A 377 16.13 36.43 -8.28
C LYS A 377 14.70 35.91 -8.20
N GLN A 378 13.99 36.23 -7.12
CA GLN A 378 12.53 36.14 -7.14
C GLN A 378 11.94 37.35 -7.88
N GLN A 379 10.89 37.16 -8.67
CA GLN A 379 10.30 38.18 -9.52
C GLN A 379 8.78 37.99 -9.60
N THR A 380 8.06 39.06 -9.92
CA THR A 380 6.62 38.94 -10.22
C THR A 380 6.44 38.04 -11.44
N ALA A 381 5.56 37.05 -11.32
CA ALA A 381 5.22 36.16 -12.42
C ALA A 381 4.76 36.97 -13.64
N ASP A 382 5.43 36.77 -14.78
CA ASP A 382 5.11 37.43 -16.05
C ASP A 382 4.94 36.44 -17.22
N GLY A 383 5.10 35.14 -16.95
CA GLY A 383 4.94 34.06 -17.91
C GLY A 383 6.08 33.92 -18.91
N THR A 384 7.17 34.69 -18.75
CA THR A 384 8.32 34.66 -19.66
C THR A 384 9.23 33.46 -19.40
N ALA A 385 9.93 33.01 -20.45
CA ALA A 385 10.75 31.80 -20.40
C ALA A 385 11.92 31.85 -19.39
N ASN A 386 12.35 33.03 -18.92
CA ASN A 386 13.40 33.13 -17.91
C ASN A 386 12.92 32.83 -16.49
N GLN A 387 11.60 32.77 -16.25
CA GLN A 387 10.99 32.31 -15.00
C GLN A 387 10.57 30.84 -15.08
N GLN A 388 10.80 30.20 -16.23
CA GLN A 388 10.44 28.80 -16.46
C GLN A 388 11.67 27.91 -16.35
N TRP A 389 11.50 26.79 -15.67
CA TRP A 389 12.57 25.83 -15.40
C TRP A 389 12.15 24.44 -15.82
N ARG A 390 13.13 23.61 -16.19
CA ARG A 390 12.95 22.17 -16.40
C ARG A 390 13.80 21.43 -15.39
N LEU A 391 13.19 20.52 -14.67
CA LEU A 391 13.90 19.59 -13.79
C LEU A 391 14.34 18.40 -14.64
N ILE A 392 15.64 18.16 -14.70
CA ILE A 392 16.26 17.04 -15.40
C ILE A 392 16.86 16.15 -14.33
N SER A 393 16.53 14.86 -14.35
CA SER A 393 17.12 13.90 -13.41
C SER A 393 18.65 13.88 -13.60
N ALA A 394 19.38 13.63 -12.52
CA ALA A 394 20.79 13.27 -12.56
C ALA A 394 21.03 11.88 -11.91
N GLY A 395 19.95 11.14 -11.64
CA GLY A 395 19.96 9.89 -10.88
C GLY A 395 20.04 10.11 -9.36
N ASN A 396 19.81 9.06 -8.57
CA ASN A 396 19.91 9.07 -7.11
C ASN A 396 19.11 10.19 -6.40
N GLY A 397 17.96 10.59 -6.96
CA GLY A 397 17.13 11.68 -6.42
C GLY A 397 17.71 13.09 -6.60
N GLN A 398 18.73 13.25 -7.45
CA GLN A 398 19.36 14.52 -7.76
C GLN A 398 18.80 15.09 -9.08
N TYR A 399 18.78 16.41 -9.18
CA TYR A 399 18.22 17.13 -10.31
C TYR A 399 19.11 18.29 -10.75
N LYS A 400 19.08 18.55 -12.05
CA LYS A 400 19.55 19.79 -12.68
C LYS A 400 18.33 20.65 -12.99
N LEU A 401 18.32 21.90 -12.53
CA LEU A 401 17.24 22.85 -12.83
C LEU A 401 17.68 23.73 -14.00
N LYS A 402 17.20 23.43 -15.20
CA LYS A 402 17.58 24.11 -16.45
C LYS A 402 16.60 25.22 -16.79
N ASN A 403 17.08 26.44 -16.92
CA ASN A 403 16.27 27.57 -17.34
C ASN A 403 15.81 27.40 -18.80
N VAL A 404 14.53 27.65 -19.09
CA VAL A 404 13.95 27.45 -20.42
C VAL A 404 14.47 28.48 -21.43
N ASN A 405 14.71 29.72 -21.00
CA ASN A 405 15.20 30.80 -21.85
C ASN A 405 16.67 30.63 -22.24
N SER A 406 17.55 30.44 -21.25
CA SER A 406 19.00 30.38 -21.49
C SER A 406 19.52 28.98 -21.80
N GLY A 407 18.83 27.93 -21.35
CA GLY A 407 19.35 26.56 -21.36
C GLY A 407 20.48 26.32 -20.35
N LEU A 408 20.77 27.27 -19.46
CA LEU A 408 21.75 27.14 -18.39
C LEU A 408 21.13 26.59 -17.10
N LEU A 409 21.95 26.04 -16.22
CA LEU A 409 21.54 25.41 -14.96
C LEU A 409 21.54 26.39 -13.80
N LEU A 410 20.61 26.24 -12.87
CA LEU A 410 20.65 26.87 -11.55
C LEU A 410 21.87 26.34 -10.79
N GLY A 411 22.68 27.26 -10.29
CA GLY A 411 23.93 26.97 -9.64
C GLY A 411 24.30 27.95 -8.55
N ILE A 412 25.38 27.66 -7.83
CA ILE A 412 25.95 28.55 -6.81
C ILE A 412 27.21 29.20 -7.35
N ALA A 413 27.30 30.53 -7.24
CA ALA A 413 28.41 31.28 -7.81
C ALA A 413 29.77 30.76 -7.32
N GLY A 414 30.59 30.30 -8.26
CA GLY A 414 31.93 29.77 -8.00
C GLY A 414 31.96 28.48 -7.17
N GLY A 415 30.83 27.78 -7.01
CA GLY A 415 30.73 26.56 -6.21
C GLY A 415 31.11 26.76 -4.73
N VAL A 416 30.98 28.00 -4.23
CA VAL A 416 31.29 28.34 -2.83
C VAL A 416 30.30 27.63 -1.91
N GLY A 417 30.78 26.92 -0.89
CA GLY A 417 29.93 26.10 0.01
C GLY A 417 29.44 26.80 1.29
N ASN A 418 29.49 28.13 1.34
CA ASN A 418 29.12 28.88 2.54
C ASN A 418 27.71 29.49 2.43
N PRO A 419 27.00 29.67 3.57
CA PRO A 419 25.76 30.42 3.62
C PRO A 419 25.92 31.84 3.06
N GLY A 420 24.90 32.33 2.37
CA GLY A 420 24.90 33.63 1.70
C GLY A 420 25.53 33.65 0.31
N ALA A 421 26.06 32.52 -0.19
CA ALA A 421 26.59 32.48 -1.55
C ALA A 421 25.46 32.62 -2.58
N PRO A 422 25.58 33.52 -3.58
CA PRO A 422 24.49 33.84 -4.47
C PRO A 422 24.23 32.71 -5.48
N ALA A 423 22.95 32.52 -5.81
CA ALA A 423 22.54 31.65 -6.89
C ALA A 423 22.70 32.36 -8.24
N VAL A 424 23.22 31.63 -9.23
CA VAL A 424 23.46 32.10 -10.60
C VAL A 424 23.01 31.04 -11.60
N GLN A 425 22.96 31.40 -12.88
CA GLN A 425 22.93 30.39 -13.94
C GLN A 425 24.32 30.10 -14.50
N TRP A 426 24.60 28.84 -14.81
CA TRP A 426 25.87 28.43 -15.39
C TRP A 426 25.74 27.25 -16.35
N GLY A 427 26.81 26.97 -17.09
CA GLY A 427 26.87 25.81 -17.98
C GLY A 427 26.86 24.51 -17.19
N ASP A 428 26.35 23.46 -17.82
CA ASP A 428 26.54 22.12 -17.28
C ASP A 428 27.98 21.67 -17.55
N ASP A 429 28.80 21.68 -16.51
CA ASP A 429 30.18 21.18 -16.52
C ASP A 429 30.36 19.94 -15.63
N GLY A 430 29.23 19.36 -15.18
CA GLY A 430 29.21 18.14 -14.37
C GLY A 430 29.56 18.32 -12.90
N HIS A 431 29.74 19.54 -12.38
CA HIS A 431 30.01 19.76 -10.96
C HIS A 431 28.75 19.79 -10.09
N ASP A 432 28.92 19.34 -8.84
CA ASP A 432 27.84 19.18 -7.86
C ASP A 432 27.21 20.51 -7.41
N ASP A 433 27.84 21.66 -7.64
CA ASP A 433 27.27 22.96 -7.29
C ASP A 433 26.04 23.34 -8.13
N HIS A 434 25.78 22.65 -9.23
CA HIS A 434 24.57 22.82 -10.05
C HIS A 434 23.62 21.61 -9.96
N LEU A 435 23.89 20.70 -9.01
CA LEU A 435 23.03 19.58 -8.66
C LEU A 435 22.24 19.89 -7.40
N TRP A 436 20.97 19.51 -7.40
CA TRP A 436 20.03 19.82 -6.34
C TRP A 436 19.24 18.58 -5.94
N GLN A 437 19.03 18.38 -4.65
CA GLN A 437 18.04 17.46 -4.12
C GLN A 437 16.72 18.21 -3.94
N VAL A 438 15.63 17.58 -4.37
CA VAL A 438 14.27 18.05 -4.11
C VAL A 438 13.77 17.30 -2.88
N VAL A 439 13.76 17.98 -1.73
CA VAL A 439 13.37 17.38 -0.44
C VAL A 439 11.94 17.80 -0.12
N ASP A 440 11.04 16.84 0.06
CA ASP A 440 9.66 17.13 0.47
C ASP A 440 9.63 17.85 1.81
N ALA A 441 8.89 18.97 1.88
CA ALA A 441 8.67 19.75 3.09
C ALA A 441 7.20 19.68 3.54
N GLY A 442 6.39 18.83 2.88
CA GLY A 442 4.96 18.71 3.12
C GLY A 442 4.16 19.83 2.47
N HIS A 443 2.85 19.61 2.39
CA HIS A 443 1.89 20.57 1.87
C HIS A 443 2.14 21.08 0.44
N GLY A 444 2.75 20.25 -0.41
CA GLY A 444 3.09 20.63 -1.79
C GLY A 444 4.29 21.57 -1.91
N TYR A 445 5.03 21.79 -0.81
CA TYR A 445 6.28 22.54 -0.80
C TYR A 445 7.49 21.62 -0.71
N VAL A 446 8.58 22.08 -1.29
CA VAL A 446 9.88 21.39 -1.28
C VAL A 446 10.99 22.33 -0.83
N LYS A 447 12.10 21.75 -0.38
CA LYS A 447 13.39 22.42 -0.29
C LYS A 447 14.25 22.01 -1.47
N LEU A 448 14.95 22.97 -2.05
CA LEU A 448 15.98 22.71 -3.05
C LEU A 448 17.33 22.75 -2.32
N VAL A 449 17.91 21.58 -2.05
CA VAL A 449 19.17 21.46 -1.30
C VAL A 449 20.31 21.22 -2.26
N ASN A 450 21.31 22.09 -2.25
CA ASN A 450 22.46 21.96 -3.12
C ASN A 450 23.31 20.74 -2.74
N VAL A 451 23.63 19.87 -3.70
CA VAL A 451 24.33 18.61 -3.44
C VAL A 451 25.74 18.84 -2.91
N ARG A 452 26.45 19.86 -3.40
CA ARG A 452 27.82 20.16 -2.99
C ARG A 452 27.92 20.66 -1.56
N SER A 453 27.03 21.57 -1.16
CA SER A 453 27.13 22.28 0.13
C SER A 453 26.20 21.71 1.21
N GLY A 454 25.12 21.03 0.84
CA GLY A 454 24.04 20.65 1.75
C GLY A 454 23.19 21.83 2.23
N LEU A 455 23.33 23.02 1.63
CA LEU A 455 22.58 24.23 1.97
C LEU A 455 21.33 24.37 1.09
N ALA A 456 20.27 24.98 1.63
CA ALA A 456 19.00 25.16 0.95
C ALA A 456 18.99 26.45 0.10
N LEU A 457 18.29 26.44 -1.03
CA LEU A 457 17.98 27.65 -1.79
C LEU A 457 17.03 28.54 -0.98
N ASP A 458 17.41 29.80 -0.81
CA ASP A 458 16.80 30.78 0.07
C ASP A 458 16.69 32.13 -0.67
N VAL A 459 15.72 32.95 -0.28
CA VAL A 459 15.57 34.34 -0.72
C VAL A 459 16.29 35.25 0.28
N ASP A 460 17.20 36.08 -0.20
CA ASP A 460 18.04 36.93 0.66
C ASP A 460 17.21 37.76 1.65
N GLY A 461 17.57 37.64 2.93
CA GLY A 461 16.91 38.29 4.06
C GLY A 461 15.43 37.91 4.24
N GLY A 462 14.96 36.86 3.55
CA GLY A 462 13.56 36.48 3.52
C GLY A 462 12.64 37.55 2.92
N SER A 463 13.16 38.32 1.98
CA SER A 463 12.45 39.42 1.32
C SER A 463 11.19 38.95 0.59
N THR A 464 10.17 39.80 0.55
CA THR A 464 8.97 39.61 -0.28
C THR A 464 8.94 40.51 -1.51
N ASP A 465 10.02 41.25 -1.77
CA ASP A 465 10.09 42.20 -2.87
C ASP A 465 10.56 41.54 -4.17
N PRO A 466 9.95 41.87 -5.33
CA PRO A 466 10.48 41.49 -6.63
C PRO A 466 11.89 42.02 -6.83
N GLY A 467 12.75 41.18 -7.39
CA GLY A 467 14.17 41.48 -7.63
C GLY A 467 15.10 41.12 -6.48
N ALA A 468 14.58 40.61 -5.35
CA ALA A 468 15.43 40.07 -4.29
C ALA A 468 16.22 38.85 -4.80
N SER A 469 17.48 38.75 -4.39
CA SER A 469 18.40 37.71 -4.81
C SER A 469 18.04 36.36 -4.20
N ALA A 470 18.21 35.29 -4.97
CA ALA A 470 18.28 33.95 -4.44
C ALA A 470 19.73 33.61 -4.06
N LEU A 471 19.92 32.87 -2.99
CA LEU A 471 21.20 32.42 -2.45
C LEU A 471 21.05 31.04 -1.82
N GLN A 472 22.14 30.45 -1.35
CA GLN A 472 22.05 29.28 -0.47
C GLN A 472 22.24 29.67 0.99
N ASN A 473 21.54 29.00 1.91
CA ASN A 473 21.64 29.26 3.34
C ASN A 473 21.50 27.98 4.18
N THR A 474 21.83 28.09 5.47
CA THR A 474 21.59 27.00 6.42
C THR A 474 20.10 26.80 6.62
N ASP A 475 19.62 25.63 6.23
CA ASP A 475 18.23 25.20 6.40
C ASP A 475 17.79 25.42 7.85
N ASN A 476 16.83 26.32 8.01
CA ASN A 476 16.18 26.64 9.27
C ASN A 476 14.67 26.40 9.22
N GLY A 477 14.15 25.93 8.08
CA GLY A 477 12.74 25.62 7.86
C GLY A 477 11.84 26.84 7.68
N ALA A 478 12.41 28.03 7.46
CA ALA A 478 11.62 29.23 7.19
C ALA A 478 10.95 29.18 5.81
N ASP A 479 9.83 29.89 5.68
CA ASP A 479 9.04 29.91 4.45
C ASP A 479 9.79 30.49 3.23
N ASP A 480 10.86 31.26 3.44
CA ASP A 480 11.76 31.76 2.41
C ASP A 480 12.66 30.68 1.79
N GLU A 481 12.79 29.52 2.43
CA GLU A 481 13.52 28.34 1.93
C GLU A 481 12.58 27.30 1.30
N LEU A 482 11.26 27.55 1.31
CA LEU A 482 10.23 26.63 0.83
C LEU A 482 9.72 27.07 -0.54
N TRP A 483 9.68 26.12 -1.48
CA TRP A 483 9.35 26.36 -2.88
C TRP A 483 8.20 25.46 -3.33
N GLN A 484 7.30 25.98 -4.15
CA GLN A 484 6.30 25.21 -4.88
C GLN A 484 6.76 25.04 -6.32
N LEU A 485 6.72 23.80 -6.82
CA LEU A 485 7.05 23.47 -8.21
C LEU A 485 5.75 23.32 -9.00
N THR A 486 5.41 24.31 -9.83
CA THR A 486 4.13 24.38 -10.52
C THR A 486 4.31 24.09 -12.02
N PRO A 487 3.82 22.96 -12.55
CA PRO A 487 3.88 22.67 -13.98
C PRO A 487 3.16 23.72 -14.82
N ILE A 488 3.74 24.10 -15.95
CA ILE A 488 3.14 24.98 -16.95
C ILE A 488 2.50 24.09 -18.01
N SER A 489 1.17 24.20 -18.15
CA SER A 489 0.34 23.45 -19.10
C SER A 489 0.50 23.91 -20.54
#